data_AF-B6AEA1-F1
#
_entry.id   AF-B6AEA1-F1
#
_cell.length_a   1.000
_cell.length_b   1.000
_cell.length_c   1.000
_cell.angle_alpha   90.00
_cell.angle_beta   90.00
_cell.angle_gamma   90.00
#
_symmetry.space_group_name_H-M   'P 1'
#
loop_
_entity.id
_entity.type
_entity.pdbx_description
1 polymer ?
#
loop_
_entity_poly.entity_id
_entity_poly.type
_entity_poly.pdbx_seq_one_letter_code
_entity_poly.pdbx_strand_id
1 'polypeptide(L)'
;MTYKTVAIYRDNEGKRIDEEIWLNERIKKKKQKLKESKVTIQKDLPWSTGIIQQKRLEKVLNSKEVPHEQFIRFDGNKSIDEELRNKVYWDDPLFLINSKLVNLNSDKKMISPNNAIKRLKCRFLSPQNRFGIEAGYRWDGVIRGNGYEEKLLLRLNNKEDRFSVLGDFE
;
A
#
# COMPACT_ATOMS: atom_id res chain seq x y z
N MET A 1 -65.05 -10.12 -19.39
CA MET A 1 -64.83 -9.29 -18.17
C MET A 1 -63.35 -9.25 -17.93
N THR A 2 -62.72 -8.08 -18.04
CA THR A 2 -61.31 -7.89 -17.72
C THR A 2 -61.21 -7.54 -16.23
N TYR A 3 -60.62 -8.42 -15.43
CA TYR A 3 -60.39 -8.17 -14.02
C TYR A 3 -59.18 -7.24 -13.90
N LYS A 4 -59.37 -6.07 -13.30
CA LYS A 4 -58.26 -5.17 -12.99
C LYS A 4 -57.70 -5.59 -11.63
N THR A 5 -56.56 -6.27 -11.62
CA THR A 5 -55.85 -6.59 -10.38
C THR A 5 -55.22 -5.32 -9.82
N VAL A 6 -55.67 -4.87 -8.65
CA VAL A 6 -55.12 -3.70 -7.95
C VAL A 6 -54.22 -4.17 -6.82
N ALA A 7 -53.01 -3.62 -6.74
CA ALA A 7 -52.07 -3.92 -5.67
C ALA A 7 -52.56 -3.31 -4.34
N ILE A 8 -52.56 -4.11 -3.27
CA ILE A 8 -52.95 -3.67 -1.92
C ILE A 8 -51.71 -3.64 -1.04
N TYR A 9 -51.31 -2.46 -0.60
CA TYR A 9 -50.19 -2.27 0.31
C TYR A 9 -50.66 -2.28 1.77
N ARG A 10 -49.86 -2.85 2.67
CA ARG A 10 -50.17 -3.01 4.09
C ARG A 10 -48.98 -2.68 4.98
N ASP A 11 -49.27 -2.19 6.18
CA ASP A 11 -48.30 -1.92 7.25
C ASP A 11 -47.88 -3.21 7.97
N ASN A 12 -46.86 -3.11 8.83
CA ASN A 12 -46.43 -4.24 9.68
C ASN A 12 -47.56 -4.71 10.63
N GLU A 13 -48.54 -3.85 10.94
CA GLU A 13 -49.74 -4.17 11.73
C GLU A 13 -50.91 -4.73 10.88
N GLY A 14 -50.73 -4.84 9.55
CA GLY A 14 -51.73 -5.37 8.62
C GLY A 14 -52.78 -4.37 8.12
N LYS A 15 -52.72 -3.11 8.56
CA LYS A 15 -53.58 -2.01 8.07
C LYS A 15 -53.27 -1.68 6.61
N ARG A 16 -54.29 -1.36 5.80
CA ARG A 16 -54.10 -0.93 4.40
C ARG A 16 -53.53 0.48 4.37
N ILE A 17 -52.55 0.71 3.51
CA ILE A 17 -51.88 2.00 3.34
C ILE A 17 -51.84 2.38 1.86
N ASP A 18 -51.67 3.68 1.61
CA ASP A 18 -51.44 4.22 0.28
C ASP A 18 -50.06 3.84 -0.27
N GLU A 19 -49.98 3.74 -1.60
CA GLU A 19 -48.77 3.35 -2.33
C GLU A 19 -47.57 4.26 -2.02
N GLU A 20 -47.80 5.57 -1.93
CA GLU A 20 -46.74 6.56 -1.66
C GLU A 20 -46.13 6.38 -0.27
N ILE A 21 -46.95 6.08 0.74
CA ILE A 21 -46.50 5.87 2.11
C ILE A 21 -45.64 4.60 2.18
N TRP A 22 -46.11 3.51 1.57
CA TRP A 22 -45.35 2.26 1.48
C TRP A 22 -44.01 2.43 0.74
N LEU A 23 -44.01 3.18 -0.37
CA LEU A 23 -42.80 3.47 -1.14
C LEU A 23 -41.79 4.27 -0.30
N ASN A 24 -42.26 5.30 0.41
CA ASN A 24 -41.45 6.14 1.28
C ASN A 24 -40.84 5.35 2.45
N GLU A 25 -41.61 4.46 3.10
CA GLU A 25 -41.08 3.56 4.13
C GLU A 25 -39.99 2.65 3.59
N ARG A 26 -40.19 2.09 2.38
CA ARG A 26 -39.23 1.20 1.75
C ARG A 26 -37.94 1.94 1.37
N ILE A 27 -38.05 3.18 0.91
CA ILE A 27 -36.92 4.07 0.65
C ILE A 27 -36.19 4.41 1.96
N LYS A 28 -36.91 4.73 3.04
CA LYS A 28 -36.32 5.00 4.37
C LYS A 28 -35.57 3.77 4.90
N LYS A 29 -36.19 2.58 4.90
CA LYS A 29 -35.55 1.31 5.29
C LYS A 29 -34.31 1.01 4.46
N LYS A 30 -34.37 1.20 3.13
CA LYS A 30 -33.19 1.06 2.25
C LYS A 30 -32.09 2.04 2.63
N LYS A 31 -32.41 3.32 2.81
CA LYS A 31 -31.44 4.35 3.21
C LYS A 31 -30.79 4.04 4.56
N GLN A 32 -31.57 3.55 5.52
CA GLN A 32 -31.09 3.19 6.85
C GLN A 32 -30.13 1.99 6.80
N LYS A 33 -30.52 0.90 6.12
CA LYS A 33 -29.63 -0.24 5.88
C LYS A 33 -28.34 0.16 5.16
N LEU A 34 -28.42 1.09 4.22
CA LEU A 34 -27.25 1.58 3.49
C LEU A 34 -26.32 2.45 4.36
N LYS A 35 -26.88 3.18 5.33
CA LYS A 35 -26.09 3.94 6.32
C LYS A 35 -25.41 3.00 7.30
N GLU A 36 -26.16 2.02 7.82
CA GLU A 36 -25.62 1.00 8.72
C GLU A 36 -24.49 0.22 8.06
N SER A 37 -24.71 -0.27 6.83
CA SER A 37 -23.68 -1.00 6.09
C SER A 37 -22.43 -0.16 5.84
N LYS A 38 -22.58 1.12 5.47
CA LYS A 38 -21.45 2.05 5.30
C LYS A 38 -20.68 2.25 6.60
N VAL A 39 -21.37 2.37 7.74
CA VAL A 39 -20.71 2.54 9.04
C VAL A 39 -19.94 1.28 9.45
N THR A 40 -20.51 0.09 9.26
CA THR A 40 -19.78 -1.17 9.50
C THR A 40 -18.57 -1.30 8.57
N ILE A 41 -18.75 -1.05 7.27
CA ILE A 41 -17.65 -1.10 6.29
C ILE A 41 -16.53 -0.13 6.69
N GLN A 42 -16.85 1.10 7.09
CA GLN A 42 -15.85 2.07 7.54
C GLN A 42 -15.11 1.64 8.82
N LYS A 43 -15.78 0.97 9.76
CA LYS A 43 -15.15 0.43 10.98
C LYS A 43 -14.26 -0.77 10.68
N ASP A 44 -14.64 -1.60 9.72
CA ASP A 44 -13.93 -2.84 9.38
C ASP A 44 -12.77 -2.60 8.38
N LEU A 45 -12.85 -1.56 7.56
CA LEU A 45 -11.79 -1.16 6.61
C LEU A 45 -10.40 -1.04 7.27
N PRO A 46 -10.21 -0.31 8.39
CA PRO A 46 -8.89 -0.15 8.98
C PRO A 46 -8.31 -1.48 9.50
N TRP A 47 -9.15 -2.44 9.87
CA TRP A 47 -8.70 -3.75 10.36
C TRP A 47 -8.43 -4.75 9.24
N SER A 48 -9.20 -4.68 8.16
CA SER A 48 -9.08 -5.56 6.99
C SER A 48 -8.03 -5.10 5.98
N THR A 49 -7.64 -3.82 6.02
CA THR A 49 -6.66 -3.26 5.08
C THR A 49 -5.23 -3.48 5.57
N GLY A 50 -4.30 -3.74 4.65
CA GLY A 50 -2.89 -3.88 5.00
C GLY A 50 -2.27 -2.55 5.45
N ILE A 51 -1.43 -2.58 6.48
CA ILE A 51 -0.73 -1.40 7.03
C ILE A 51 0.03 -0.63 5.94
N ILE A 52 0.66 -1.33 4.99
CA ILE A 52 1.41 -0.70 3.88
C ILE A 52 0.46 0.04 2.93
N GLN A 53 -0.73 -0.50 2.68
CA GLN A 53 -1.73 0.14 1.82
C GLN A 53 -2.27 1.42 2.47
N GLN A 54 -2.54 1.38 3.78
CA GLN A 54 -2.93 2.56 4.56
C GLN A 54 -1.86 3.65 4.49
N LYS A 55 -0.60 3.32 4.79
CA LYS A 55 0.51 4.27 4.67
C LYS A 55 0.67 4.83 3.26
N ARG A 56 0.43 4.03 2.22
CA ARG A 56 0.47 4.50 0.83
C ARG A 56 -0.65 5.50 0.56
N LEU A 57 -1.87 5.22 1.03
CA LEU A 57 -3.01 6.13 0.91
C LEU A 57 -2.75 7.45 1.65
N GLU A 58 -2.24 7.39 2.88
CA GLU A 58 -1.84 8.58 3.66
C GLU A 58 -0.79 9.41 2.92
N LYS A 59 0.25 8.79 2.37
CA LYS A 59 1.26 9.51 1.56
C LYS A 59 0.64 10.21 0.35
N VAL A 60 -0.28 9.53 -0.34
CA VAL A 60 -0.98 10.12 -1.49
C VAL A 60 -1.86 11.30 -1.05
N LEU A 61 -2.58 11.19 0.07
CA LEU A 61 -3.38 12.29 0.61
C LEU A 61 -2.50 13.48 0.99
N ASN A 62 -1.43 13.25 1.76
CA ASN A 62 -0.50 14.30 2.15
C ASN A 62 0.14 14.97 0.93
N SER A 63 0.50 14.20 -0.11
CA SER A 63 1.07 14.76 -1.35
C SER A 63 0.11 15.67 -2.13
N LYS A 64 -1.20 15.55 -1.92
CA LYS A 64 -2.20 16.47 -2.51
C LYS A 64 -2.32 17.80 -1.72
N GLU A 65 -1.95 17.78 -0.45
CA GLU A 65 -2.03 18.95 0.44
C GLU A 65 -0.77 19.82 0.35
N VAL A 66 0.38 19.24 0.01
CA VAL A 66 1.63 19.98 -0.21
C VAL A 66 1.56 20.70 -1.57
N PRO A 67 1.86 22.02 -1.66
CA PRO A 67 1.91 22.72 -2.93
C PRO A 67 2.90 22.05 -3.87
N HIS A 68 2.45 21.77 -5.10
CA HIS A 68 3.26 21.08 -6.10
C HIS A 68 4.55 21.85 -6.40
N GLU A 69 5.70 21.18 -6.26
CA GLU A 69 6.92 21.61 -6.92
C GLU A 69 6.67 21.75 -8.44
N GLN A 70 7.46 22.58 -9.11
CA GLN A 70 7.36 22.74 -10.55
C GLN A 70 7.50 21.37 -11.24
N PHE A 71 6.63 21.09 -12.21
CA PHE A 71 6.65 19.82 -12.95
C PHE A 71 8.00 19.58 -13.64
N ILE A 72 8.62 20.67 -14.11
CA ILE A 72 9.94 20.64 -14.74
C ILE A 72 11.01 20.76 -13.67
N ARG A 73 11.92 19.79 -13.64
CA ARG A 73 13.13 19.80 -12.82
C ARG A 73 14.21 20.59 -13.54
N PHE A 74 14.71 21.66 -12.93
CA PHE A 74 15.82 22.47 -13.43
C PHE A 74 17.06 22.25 -12.55
N ASP A 75 18.25 22.43 -13.11
CA ASP A 75 19.53 22.18 -12.43
C ASP A 75 19.78 23.13 -11.23
N GLY A 76 19.07 24.26 -11.14
CA GLY A 76 19.14 25.19 -10.00
C GLY A 76 18.11 24.94 -8.90
N ASN A 77 17.39 23.81 -8.94
CA ASN A 77 16.38 23.50 -7.95
C ASN A 77 17.02 23.02 -6.64
N LYS A 78 16.83 23.80 -5.57
CA LYS A 78 17.36 23.51 -4.23
C LYS A 78 17.07 22.09 -3.73
N SER A 79 15.88 21.56 -4.00
CA SER A 79 15.48 20.19 -3.61
C SER A 79 16.38 19.12 -4.25
N ILE A 80 16.71 19.29 -5.53
CA ILE A 80 17.59 18.36 -6.28
C ILE A 80 19.04 18.50 -5.78
N ASP A 81 19.51 19.72 -5.56
CA ASP A 81 20.85 19.97 -5.01
C ASP A 81 21.01 19.30 -3.64
N GLU A 82 20.00 19.36 -2.79
CA GLU A 82 19.98 18.69 -1.50
C GLU A 82 19.99 17.15 -1.65
N GLU A 83 19.18 16.59 -2.55
CA GLU A 83 19.18 15.15 -2.87
C GLU A 83 20.56 14.67 -3.36
N LEU A 84 21.19 15.42 -4.27
CA LEU A 84 22.50 15.09 -4.83
C LEU A 84 23.62 15.18 -3.79
N ARG A 85 23.59 16.20 -2.92
CA ARG A 85 24.55 16.35 -1.81
C ARG A 85 24.42 15.21 -0.78
N ASN A 86 23.21 14.70 -0.58
CA ASN A 86 22.95 13.61 0.35
C ASN A 86 23.25 12.21 -0.22
N LYS A 87 23.48 12.10 -1.54
CA LYS A 87 23.76 10.82 -2.20
C LYS A 87 25.14 10.31 -1.78
N VAL A 88 25.15 9.12 -1.20
CA VAL A 88 26.38 8.43 -0.80
C VAL A 88 26.92 7.62 -1.97
N TYR A 89 28.20 7.81 -2.30
CA TYR A 89 28.92 7.02 -3.30
C TYR A 89 29.81 5.99 -2.61
N TRP A 90 29.85 4.77 -3.16
CA TRP A 90 30.63 3.67 -2.59
C TRP A 90 32.14 3.86 -2.78
N ASP A 91 32.54 4.53 -3.87
CA ASP A 91 33.92 4.83 -4.25
C ASP A 91 34.51 6.09 -3.58
N ASP A 92 33.73 6.82 -2.79
CA ASP A 92 34.21 8.09 -2.23
C ASP A 92 35.15 7.85 -1.02
N PRO A 93 36.43 8.27 -1.09
CA PRO A 93 37.34 8.15 0.05
C PRO A 93 36.86 8.93 1.29
N LEU A 94 36.13 10.04 1.12
CA LEU A 94 35.59 10.81 2.24
C LEU A 94 34.46 10.07 2.96
N PHE A 95 33.71 9.22 2.27
CA PHE A 95 32.70 8.37 2.88
C PHE A 95 33.30 7.38 3.90
N LEU A 96 34.47 6.81 3.60
CA LEU A 96 35.16 5.90 4.53
C LEU A 96 35.62 6.60 5.80
N ILE A 97 36.07 7.86 5.68
CA ILE A 97 36.49 8.68 6.82
C ILE A 97 35.27 9.05 7.67
N ASN A 98 34.21 9.56 7.03
CA ASN A 98 32.99 9.98 7.71
C ASN A 98 32.26 8.80 8.37
N SER A 99 32.17 7.63 7.73
CA SER A 99 31.55 6.43 8.32
C SER A 99 32.31 5.92 9.54
N LYS A 100 33.64 5.93 9.54
CA LYS A 100 34.44 5.62 10.74
C LYS A 100 34.20 6.61 11.87
N LEU A 101 34.11 7.91 11.58
CA LEU A 101 33.80 8.94 12.58
C LEU A 101 32.37 8.79 13.14
N VAL A 102 31.38 8.47 12.31
CA VAL A 102 30.01 8.20 12.74
C VAL A 102 29.93 6.94 13.60
N ASN A 103 30.64 5.87 13.23
CA ASN A 103 30.69 4.63 14.01
C ASN A 103 31.39 4.83 15.37
N LEU A 104 32.47 5.60 15.44
CA LEU A 104 33.17 5.92 16.70
C LEU A 104 32.32 6.81 17.64
N ASN A 105 31.48 7.68 17.08
CA ASN A 105 30.54 8.51 17.86
C ASN A 105 29.23 7.75 18.21
N SER A 106 28.97 6.59 17.59
CA SER A 106 27.73 5.83 17.78
C SER A 106 27.66 5.05 19.10
N ASP A 107 28.78 4.87 19.79
CA ASP A 107 28.82 4.28 21.13
C ASP A 107 28.22 5.21 22.20
N LYS A 108 28.03 6.50 21.88
CA LYS A 108 27.45 7.51 22.77
C LYS A 108 26.26 8.21 22.12
N LYS A 109 25.10 7.53 22.18
CA LYS A 109 23.74 8.10 22.04
C LYS A 109 23.43 8.73 20.67
N MET A 110 22.58 8.06 19.90
CA MET A 110 21.28 8.63 19.50
C MET A 110 20.36 7.48 19.08
N ILE A 111 19.78 6.83 20.09
CA ILE A 111 18.45 6.25 19.94
C ILE A 111 17.55 7.46 19.71
N SER A 112 17.33 7.81 18.44
CA SER A 112 16.30 8.78 18.08
C SER A 112 14.99 8.34 18.77
N PRO A 113 14.23 9.24 19.40
CA PRO A 113 12.91 8.89 19.94
C PRO A 113 11.94 8.44 18.82
N ASN A 114 12.31 8.72 17.56
CA ASN A 114 11.67 8.21 16.34
C ASN A 114 12.35 6.96 15.76
N ASN A 115 13.13 6.19 16.53
CA ASN A 115 13.43 4.79 16.21
C ASN A 115 12.11 4.00 16.30
N ALA A 116 11.26 4.21 15.31
CA ALA A 116 10.12 3.39 14.99
C ALA A 116 10.59 1.96 15.03
N ILE A 117 10.27 1.26 16.14
CA ILE A 117 10.52 -0.15 16.45
C ILE A 117 11.37 -0.76 15.35
N LYS A 118 12.70 -0.59 15.42
CA LYS A 118 13.62 -0.95 14.33
C LYS A 118 13.34 -2.42 14.07
N ARG A 119 12.55 -2.71 13.03
CA ARG A 119 11.92 -4.02 12.88
C ARG A 119 13.07 -5.00 12.86
N LEU A 120 13.04 -5.95 13.80
CA LEU A 120 14.05 -6.98 13.87
C LEU A 120 14.14 -7.59 12.46
N LYS A 121 15.36 -7.73 11.96
CA LYS A 121 15.61 -8.40 10.69
C LYS A 121 15.80 -9.89 10.94
N CYS A 122 15.52 -10.68 9.92
CA CYS A 122 15.91 -12.09 9.96
C CYS A 122 17.42 -12.23 10.14
N ARG A 123 17.80 -13.31 10.83
CA ARG A 123 19.20 -13.76 10.85
C ARG A 123 19.62 -14.36 9.50
N PHE A 124 18.68 -15.00 8.81
CA PHE A 124 18.90 -15.64 7.51
C PHE A 124 18.55 -14.71 6.35
N LEU A 125 19.21 -14.91 5.21
CA LEU A 125 18.89 -14.19 3.99
C LEU A 125 17.56 -14.69 3.43
N SER A 126 16.61 -13.77 3.22
CA SER A 126 15.32 -14.09 2.65
C SER A 126 15.48 -14.56 1.20
N PRO A 127 14.72 -15.59 0.75
CA PRO A 127 14.63 -15.90 -0.67
C PRO A 127 14.08 -14.69 -1.42
N GLN A 128 14.54 -14.54 -2.67
CA GLN A 128 14.08 -13.48 -3.56
C GLN A 128 12.60 -13.68 -3.87
N ASN A 129 11.84 -12.58 -3.89
CA ASN A 129 10.43 -12.59 -4.26
C ASN A 129 10.12 -11.37 -5.13
N ARG A 130 8.99 -11.43 -5.83
CA ARG A 130 8.54 -10.35 -6.73
C ARG A 130 8.34 -8.98 -6.06
N PHE A 131 8.19 -8.95 -4.74
CA PHE A 131 7.82 -7.74 -3.99
C PHE A 131 8.97 -7.16 -3.16
N GLY A 132 10.17 -7.76 -3.20
CA GLY A 132 11.30 -7.39 -2.35
C GLY A 132 11.01 -7.46 -0.84
N ILE A 133 10.04 -8.28 -0.42
CA ILE A 133 9.65 -8.37 0.99
C ILE A 133 10.62 -9.31 1.71
N GLU A 134 11.41 -8.77 2.64
CA GLU A 134 12.26 -9.58 3.52
C GLU A 134 11.38 -10.46 4.44
N ALA A 135 11.85 -11.69 4.70
CA ALA A 135 11.25 -12.54 5.72
C ALA A 135 11.18 -11.85 7.09
N GLY A 136 10.16 -12.17 7.89
CA GLY A 136 9.99 -11.61 9.23
C GLY A 136 10.96 -12.23 10.24
N TYR A 137 11.46 -11.46 11.21
CA TYR A 137 12.56 -11.81 12.13
C TYR A 137 12.56 -13.19 12.79
N ARG A 138 11.39 -13.85 12.90
CA ARG A 138 11.23 -15.19 13.51
C ARG A 138 11.34 -16.32 12.49
N TRP A 139 11.58 -16.02 11.22
CA TRP A 139 11.72 -17.03 10.19
C TRP A 139 12.99 -17.85 10.43
N ASP A 140 12.86 -19.17 10.27
CA ASP A 140 13.87 -20.17 10.62
C ASP A 140 14.86 -20.46 9.48
N GLY A 141 14.69 -19.81 8.32
CA GLY A 141 15.55 -20.01 7.14
C GLY A 141 15.13 -21.20 6.27
N VAL A 142 14.13 -21.98 6.67
CA VAL A 142 13.68 -23.15 5.89
C VAL A 142 12.65 -22.71 4.86
N ILE A 143 12.96 -23.01 3.60
CA ILE A 143 12.08 -22.70 2.46
C ILE A 143 10.93 -23.70 2.42
N ARG A 144 9.71 -23.23 2.69
CA ARG A 144 8.48 -24.01 2.63
C ARG A 144 7.59 -23.46 1.52
N GLY A 145 7.62 -24.07 0.34
CA GLY A 145 6.81 -23.65 -0.79
C GLY A 145 7.05 -24.48 -2.03
N ASN A 146 6.24 -24.26 -3.06
CA ASN A 146 6.27 -25.02 -4.34
C ASN A 146 7.32 -24.51 -5.35
N GLY A 147 8.26 -23.65 -4.92
CA GLY A 147 9.27 -23.05 -5.81
C GLY A 147 8.69 -22.15 -6.92
N TYR A 148 7.50 -21.57 -6.72
CA TYR A 148 6.84 -20.75 -7.74
C TYR A 148 7.63 -19.48 -8.08
N GLU A 149 8.11 -18.76 -7.06
CA GLU A 149 8.87 -17.50 -7.23
C GLU A 149 10.16 -17.73 -8.01
N GLU A 150 10.89 -18.81 -7.71
CA GLU A 150 12.11 -19.20 -8.44
C GLU A 150 11.83 -19.49 -9.92
N LYS A 151 10.81 -20.33 -10.20
CA LYS A 151 10.40 -20.63 -11.58
C LYS A 151 9.94 -19.38 -12.33
N LEU A 152 9.30 -18.43 -11.65
CA LEU A 152 8.84 -17.19 -12.26
C LEU A 152 10.02 -16.28 -12.59
N LEU A 153 10.98 -16.11 -11.68
CA LEU A 153 12.19 -15.31 -11.92
C LEU A 153 13.01 -15.88 -13.07
N LEU A 154 13.18 -17.20 -13.13
CA LEU A 154 13.86 -17.87 -14.24
C LEU A 154 13.15 -17.59 -15.58
N ARG A 155 11.81 -17.63 -15.61
CA ARG A 155 11.03 -17.33 -16.82
C ARG A 155 11.16 -15.87 -17.25
N LEU A 156 11.22 -14.93 -16.30
CA LEU A 156 11.43 -13.52 -16.60
C LEU A 156 12.81 -13.32 -17.23
N ASN A 157 13.87 -13.84 -16.61
CA ASN A 157 15.22 -13.75 -17.16
C ASN A 157 15.29 -14.37 -18.57
N ASN A 158 14.76 -15.58 -18.76
CA ASN A 158 14.73 -16.22 -20.08
C ASN A 158 13.91 -15.43 -21.13
N LYS A 159 13.00 -14.56 -20.71
CA LYS A 159 12.24 -13.69 -21.61
C LYS A 159 13.09 -12.48 -21.99
N GLU A 160 13.72 -11.83 -21.02
CA GLU A 160 14.64 -10.71 -21.24
C GLU A 160 15.83 -11.13 -22.11
N ASP A 161 16.46 -12.27 -21.81
CA ASP A 161 17.58 -12.82 -22.58
C ASP A 161 17.20 -13.10 -24.04
N ARG A 162 15.97 -13.55 -24.30
CA ARG A 162 15.48 -13.75 -25.68
C ARG A 162 15.24 -12.44 -26.39
N PHE A 163 14.78 -11.42 -25.68
CA PHE A 163 14.53 -10.11 -26.26
C PHE A 163 15.84 -9.41 -26.60
N SER A 164 16.86 -9.49 -25.73
CA SER A 164 18.19 -8.94 -26.02
C SER A 164 18.85 -9.64 -27.21
N VAL A 165 18.84 -10.98 -27.23
CA VAL A 165 19.41 -11.75 -28.35
C VAL A 165 18.75 -11.41 -29.69
N LEU A 166 17.45 -11.11 -29.72
CA LEU A 166 16.76 -10.71 -30.96
C LEU A 166 16.97 -9.24 -31.33
N GLY A 167 17.20 -8.36 -30.35
CA GLY A 167 17.50 -6.94 -30.57
C GLY A 167 18.91 -6.67 -31.08
N ASP A 168 19.83 -7.63 -30.90
CA ASP A 168 21.22 -7.53 -31.39
C ASP A 168 21.37 -7.92 -32.88
N PHE A 169 20.27 -8.26 -33.58
CA PHE A 169 20.25 -8.64 -35.01
C PHE A 169 19.67 -7.56 -35.95
N GLU A 170 19.44 -6.33 -35.48
CA GLU A 170 19.17 -5.13 -36.30
C GLU A 170 20.34 -4.14 -36.25
#